data_AF-A0AAJ1N908-F1
#
_entry.id   AF-A0AAJ1N908-F1
#
_cell.length_a   1.000
_cell.length_b   1.000
_cell.length_c   1.000
_cell.angle_alpha   90.00
_cell.angle_beta   90.00
_cell.angle_gamma   90.00
#
_symmetry.space_group_name_H-M   'P 1'
#
loop_
_entity.id
_entity.type
_entity.pdbx_description
1 polymer ?
#
loop_
_entity_poly.entity_id
_entity_poly.type
_entity_poly.pdbx_seq_one_letter_code
_entity_poly.pdbx_strand_id
1 'polypeptide(L)'
;MKKHDRGWANLDVALALIVVMAMTVFGLTKYKDWQQEKNWQVEASHISTYAAAARGYVGRNYATLLSATSTTAPTVITTAMLKNTGFLPSGFTETNSQGQRLNTYLVRNGQNTELLQGMVVSSGGSVYPDKALRLISRDIKTGFGGYIDDGKTATGALRSWKILLSSYGATSGNGHIAVLLSTDELSGAQEDNDRLYRFQVNGRPDLNKMHTAIDMGGNNLNSVGTINGQTGTFSGNVSGSNGIFTSNVSGANGSFTQNITAGAQVKGATVRADSDISAGRNITATNEVSGATVKATGNLSAGGVLQLDRINVAGIACYPNGQISRDANGGVLSCQSG
;
A
#
# COMPACT_ATOMS: atom_id res chain seq x y z
N MET A 1 -4.67 -103.49 -9.64
CA MET A 1 -3.74 -102.59 -10.37
C MET A 1 -4.46 -101.28 -10.66
N LYS A 2 -4.22 -100.21 -9.89
CA LYS A 2 -4.77 -98.85 -10.18
C LYS A 2 -3.72 -98.08 -10.98
N LYS A 3 -4.03 -97.77 -12.25
CA LYS A 3 -3.20 -96.94 -13.12
C LYS A 3 -3.65 -95.47 -13.02
N HIS A 4 -2.65 -94.61 -12.84
CA HIS A 4 -2.51 -93.25 -13.36
C HIS A 4 -3.63 -92.21 -13.17
N ASP A 5 -3.42 -91.30 -12.19
CA ASP A 5 -3.93 -89.91 -12.19
C ASP A 5 -2.79 -88.86 -12.14
N ARG A 6 -1.54 -89.28 -12.39
CA ARG A 6 -0.39 -88.35 -12.42
C ARG A 6 -0.37 -87.42 -13.64
N GLY A 7 -1.09 -87.77 -14.70
CA GLY A 7 -1.17 -86.94 -15.92
C GLY A 7 -2.07 -85.71 -15.78
N TRP A 8 -3.14 -85.80 -14.99
CA TRP A 8 -4.13 -84.73 -14.83
C TRP A 8 -3.71 -83.71 -13.76
N ALA A 9 -3.09 -84.17 -12.67
CA ALA A 9 -2.52 -83.26 -11.67
C ALA A 9 -1.38 -82.39 -12.24
N ASN A 10 -0.56 -82.93 -13.15
CA ASN A 10 0.48 -82.15 -13.82
C ASN A 10 -0.07 -81.16 -14.87
N LEU A 11 -1.22 -81.50 -15.49
CA LEU A 11 -1.90 -80.62 -16.44
C LEU A 11 -2.56 -79.42 -15.73
N ASP A 12 -3.23 -79.66 -14.60
CA ASP A 12 -3.86 -78.60 -13.80
C ASP A 12 -2.82 -77.67 -13.17
N VAL A 13 -1.70 -78.20 -12.67
CA VAL A 13 -0.59 -77.38 -12.15
C VAL A 13 0.06 -76.56 -13.27
N ALA A 14 0.21 -77.12 -14.47
CA ALA A 14 0.73 -76.38 -15.63
C ALA A 14 -0.23 -75.28 -16.10
N LEU A 15 -1.55 -75.53 -16.14
CA LEU A 15 -2.56 -74.53 -16.48
C LEU A 15 -2.64 -73.41 -15.43
N ALA A 16 -2.59 -73.75 -14.14
CA ALA A 16 -2.54 -72.77 -13.07
C ALA A 16 -1.28 -71.88 -13.15
N LEU A 17 -0.12 -72.45 -13.48
CA LEU A 17 1.12 -71.71 -13.71
C LEU A 17 1.02 -70.77 -14.92
N ILE A 18 0.37 -71.19 -16.01
CA ILE A 18 0.14 -70.34 -17.19
C ILE A 18 -0.77 -69.15 -16.81
N VAL A 19 -1.84 -69.39 -16.05
CA VAL A 19 -2.74 -68.33 -15.57
C VAL A 19 -2.02 -67.36 -14.64
N VAL A 20 -1.20 -67.86 -13.70
CA VAL A 20 -0.38 -67.02 -12.82
C VAL A 20 0.67 -66.22 -13.60
N MET A 21 1.33 -66.82 -14.60
CA MET A 21 2.27 -66.11 -15.49
C MET A 21 1.56 -65.03 -16.33
N ALA A 22 0.34 -65.31 -16.81
CA ALA A 22 -0.45 -64.31 -17.51
C ALA A 22 -0.85 -63.15 -16.58
N MET A 23 -1.24 -63.45 -15.34
CA MET A 23 -1.56 -62.43 -14.32
C MET A 23 -0.34 -61.62 -13.89
N THR A 24 0.85 -62.22 -13.78
CA THR A 24 2.07 -61.48 -13.46
C THR A 24 2.52 -60.59 -14.62
N VAL A 25 2.44 -61.05 -15.87
CA VAL A 25 2.70 -60.21 -17.05
C VAL A 25 1.68 -59.06 -17.15
N PHE A 26 0.39 -59.33 -16.91
CA PHE A 26 -0.64 -58.30 -16.83
C PHE A 26 -0.40 -57.31 -15.67
N GLY A 27 -0.04 -57.82 -14.49
CA GLY A 27 0.31 -57.00 -13.32
C GLY A 27 1.52 -56.11 -13.57
N LEU A 28 2.58 -56.63 -14.22
CA LEU A 28 3.77 -55.88 -14.57
C LEU A 28 3.50 -54.81 -15.63
N THR A 29 2.63 -55.06 -16.61
CA THR A 29 2.23 -54.03 -17.58
C THR A 29 1.41 -52.92 -16.92
N LYS A 30 0.48 -53.26 -16.03
CA LYS A 30 -0.25 -52.28 -15.21
C LYS A 30 0.64 -51.49 -14.26
N TYR A 31 1.65 -52.14 -13.67
CA TYR A 31 2.62 -51.47 -12.81
C TYR A 31 3.50 -50.50 -13.60
N LYS A 32 3.95 -50.88 -14.81
CA LYS A 32 4.69 -49.99 -15.71
C LYS A 32 3.85 -48.79 -16.14
N ASP A 33 2.57 -49.00 -16.49
CA ASP A 33 1.64 -47.93 -16.82
C ASP A 33 1.42 -46.97 -15.63
N TRP A 34 1.25 -47.52 -14.43
CA TRP A 34 1.08 -46.73 -13.21
C TRP A 34 2.32 -45.88 -12.88
N GLN A 35 3.52 -46.46 -13.01
CA GLN A 35 4.76 -45.71 -12.83
C GLN A 35 4.91 -44.58 -13.86
N GLN A 36 4.53 -44.85 -15.11
CA GLN A 36 4.59 -43.84 -16.16
C GLN A 36 3.61 -42.69 -15.92
N GLU A 37 2.40 -42.98 -15.44
CA GLU A 37 1.43 -41.96 -15.04
C GLU A 37 1.95 -41.12 -13.87
N LYS A 38 2.65 -41.72 -12.91
CA LYS A 38 3.32 -40.99 -11.83
C LYS A 38 4.43 -40.07 -12.34
N ASN A 39 5.23 -40.51 -13.31
CA ASN A 39 6.23 -39.66 -13.94
C ASN A 39 5.60 -38.46 -14.65
N TRP A 40 4.45 -38.64 -15.30
CA TRP A 40 3.71 -37.53 -15.93
C TRP A 40 3.11 -36.56 -14.90
N GLN A 41 2.73 -37.02 -13.72
CA GLN A 41 2.33 -36.13 -12.61
C GLN A 41 3.50 -35.28 -12.12
N VAL A 42 4.69 -35.86 -12.00
CA VAL A 42 5.91 -35.12 -11.65
C VAL A 42 6.23 -34.09 -12.73
N GLU A 43 6.07 -34.45 -14.00
CA GLU A 43 6.24 -33.50 -15.11
C GLU A 43 5.23 -32.33 -15.05
N ALA A 44 3.96 -32.62 -14.77
CA ALA A 44 2.96 -31.58 -14.57
C ALA A 44 3.32 -30.64 -13.40
N SER A 45 3.90 -31.18 -12.32
CA SER A 45 4.40 -30.38 -11.19
C SER A 45 5.60 -29.50 -11.59
N HIS A 46 6.52 -30.04 -12.38
CA HIS A 46 7.66 -29.29 -12.93
C HIS A 46 7.19 -28.10 -13.80
N ILE A 47 6.24 -28.35 -14.71
CA ILE A 47 5.64 -27.31 -15.56
C ILE A 47 4.84 -26.30 -14.73
N SER A 48 4.11 -26.76 -13.71
CA SER A 48 3.37 -25.88 -12.79
C SER A 48 4.32 -24.95 -12.02
N THR A 49 5.47 -25.48 -11.57
CA THR A 49 6.50 -24.70 -10.88
C THR A 49 7.08 -23.62 -11.79
N TYR A 50 7.36 -23.95 -13.05
CA TYR A 50 7.76 -22.97 -14.05
C TYR A 50 6.68 -21.90 -14.28
N ALA A 51 5.41 -22.32 -14.45
CA ALA A 51 4.30 -21.40 -14.67
C ALA A 51 4.09 -20.45 -13.47
N ALA A 52 4.24 -20.95 -12.24
CA ALA A 52 4.19 -20.13 -11.03
C ALA A 52 5.35 -19.12 -10.96
N ALA A 53 6.57 -19.53 -11.32
CA ALA A 53 7.71 -18.63 -11.38
C ALA A 53 7.53 -17.55 -12.46
N ALA A 54 7.02 -17.92 -13.63
CA ALA A 54 6.67 -16.98 -14.69
C ALA A 54 5.61 -15.98 -14.21
N ARG A 55 4.50 -16.46 -13.61
CA ARG A 55 3.45 -15.60 -13.02
C ARG A 55 4.03 -14.61 -12.00
N GLY A 56 4.90 -15.07 -11.09
CA GLY A 56 5.55 -14.22 -10.10
C GLY A 56 6.45 -13.16 -10.74
N TYR A 57 7.23 -13.53 -11.76
CA TYR A 57 8.09 -12.60 -12.49
C TYR A 57 7.26 -11.52 -13.20
N VAL A 58 6.14 -11.92 -13.82
CA VAL A 58 5.22 -11.00 -14.48
C VAL A 58 4.59 -10.04 -13.48
N GLY A 59 4.07 -10.54 -12.35
CA GLY A 59 3.51 -9.69 -11.31
C GLY A 59 4.50 -8.66 -10.78
N ARG A 60 5.76 -9.05 -10.55
CA ARG A 60 6.82 -8.14 -10.08
C ARG A 60 7.20 -7.07 -11.11
N ASN A 61 7.19 -7.40 -12.39
CA ASN A 61 7.68 -6.55 -13.47
C ASN A 61 6.56 -6.05 -14.40
N TYR A 62 5.31 -6.03 -13.90
CA TYR A 62 4.12 -5.92 -14.73
C TYR A 62 4.13 -4.68 -15.62
N ALA A 63 4.39 -3.49 -15.06
CA ALA A 63 4.40 -2.24 -15.80
C ALA A 63 5.47 -2.21 -16.91
N THR A 64 6.67 -2.72 -16.62
CA THR A 64 7.78 -2.81 -17.59
C THR A 64 7.47 -3.80 -18.69
N LEU A 65 6.88 -4.95 -18.36
CA LEU A 65 6.48 -5.94 -19.35
C LEU A 65 5.30 -5.47 -20.19
N LEU A 66 4.34 -4.76 -19.59
CA LEU A 66 3.20 -4.18 -20.30
C LEU A 66 3.68 -3.17 -21.34
N SER A 67 4.64 -2.30 -21.01
CA SER A 67 5.21 -1.33 -21.95
C SER A 67 6.06 -1.97 -23.06
N ALA A 68 6.80 -3.05 -22.74
CA ALA A 68 7.64 -3.77 -23.70
C ALA A 68 6.85 -4.68 -24.66
N THR A 69 5.62 -5.06 -24.31
CA THR A 69 4.81 -6.04 -25.04
C THR A 69 3.73 -5.35 -25.89
N SER A 70 3.37 -5.94 -27.03
CA SER A 70 2.19 -5.52 -27.82
C SER A 70 1.20 -6.68 -28.05
N THR A 71 0.13 -6.46 -28.81
CA THR A 71 -0.83 -7.51 -29.19
C THR A 71 -0.27 -8.50 -30.22
N THR A 72 0.80 -8.13 -30.96
CA THR A 72 1.37 -8.95 -32.05
C THR A 72 2.87 -9.23 -31.92
N ALA A 73 3.60 -8.45 -31.12
CA ALA A 73 5.01 -8.67 -30.80
C ALA A 73 5.14 -9.08 -29.32
N PRO A 74 5.40 -10.37 -29.03
CA PRO A 74 5.42 -10.85 -27.67
C PRO A 74 6.73 -10.53 -26.96
N THR A 75 6.65 -10.35 -25.64
CA THR A 75 7.83 -10.43 -24.78
C THR A 75 8.02 -11.87 -24.33
N VAL A 76 9.23 -12.41 -24.48
CA VAL A 76 9.55 -13.80 -24.13
C VAL A 76 10.33 -13.86 -22.83
N ILE A 77 9.81 -14.60 -21.86
CA ILE A 77 10.48 -14.91 -20.59
C ILE A 77 11.02 -16.34 -20.70
N THR A 78 12.33 -16.49 -20.51
CA THR A 78 13.03 -17.78 -20.61
C THR A 78 13.28 -18.38 -19.24
N THR A 79 13.51 -19.70 -19.17
CA THR A 79 13.93 -20.35 -17.91
C THR A 79 15.19 -19.74 -17.32
N ALA A 80 16.16 -19.37 -18.16
CA ALA A 80 17.39 -18.71 -17.74
C ALA A 80 17.13 -17.34 -17.09
N MET A 81 16.21 -16.55 -17.65
CA MET A 81 15.81 -15.27 -17.06
C MET A 81 15.22 -15.46 -15.66
N LEU A 82 14.32 -16.43 -15.49
CA LEU A 82 13.71 -16.74 -14.19
C LEU A 82 14.73 -17.22 -13.15
N LYS A 83 15.75 -17.97 -13.58
CA LYS A 83 16.86 -18.39 -12.70
C LYS A 83 17.74 -17.21 -12.29
N ASN A 84 18.15 -16.39 -13.25
CA ASN A 84 19.03 -15.23 -13.01
C ASN A 84 18.37 -14.14 -12.17
N THR A 85 17.03 -14.08 -12.18
CA THR A 85 16.25 -13.13 -11.37
C THR A 85 15.71 -13.73 -10.07
N GLY A 86 16.06 -14.99 -9.76
CA GLY A 86 15.73 -15.64 -8.48
C GLY A 86 14.30 -16.18 -8.36
N PHE A 87 13.49 -16.15 -9.43
CA PHE A 87 12.16 -16.75 -9.45
C PHE A 87 12.19 -18.28 -9.61
N LEU A 88 13.27 -18.82 -10.16
CA LEU A 88 13.57 -20.26 -10.14
C LEU A 88 14.91 -20.50 -9.45
N PRO A 89 15.06 -21.62 -8.70
CA PRO A 89 16.34 -21.98 -8.12
C PRO A 89 17.38 -22.29 -9.21
N SER A 90 18.66 -22.05 -8.92
CA SER A 90 19.75 -22.30 -9.87
C SER A 90 19.81 -23.75 -10.37
N GLY A 91 19.39 -24.70 -9.53
CA GLY A 91 19.28 -26.13 -9.86
C GLY A 91 18.06 -26.53 -10.70
N PHE A 92 17.15 -25.61 -11.04
CA PHE A 92 16.01 -25.92 -11.89
C PHE A 92 16.47 -26.29 -13.30
N THR A 93 15.97 -27.42 -13.81
CA THR A 93 16.30 -27.96 -15.13
C THR A 93 15.65 -27.12 -16.23
N GLU A 94 16.42 -26.77 -17.26
CA GLU A 94 15.91 -25.92 -18.35
C GLU A 94 14.97 -26.65 -19.31
N THR A 95 15.02 -27.97 -19.29
CA THR A 95 14.21 -28.84 -20.13
C THR A 95 13.37 -29.78 -19.30
N ASN A 96 12.21 -30.17 -19.83
CA ASN A 96 11.42 -31.26 -19.28
C ASN A 96 12.04 -32.64 -19.57
N SER A 97 11.36 -33.70 -19.13
CA SER A 97 11.76 -35.11 -19.35
C SER A 97 11.90 -35.53 -20.82
N GLN A 98 11.41 -34.73 -21.78
CA GLN A 98 11.57 -34.96 -23.22
C GLN A 98 12.61 -34.02 -23.85
N GLY A 99 13.40 -33.29 -23.05
CA GLY A 99 14.39 -32.36 -23.57
C GLY A 99 13.78 -31.09 -24.19
N GLN A 100 12.49 -30.82 -23.96
CA GLN A 100 11.80 -29.63 -24.47
C GLN A 100 12.01 -28.45 -23.52
N ARG A 101 12.32 -27.27 -24.05
CA ARG A 101 12.51 -26.04 -23.28
C ARG A 101 11.19 -25.31 -23.06
N LEU A 102 11.00 -24.74 -21.88
CA LEU A 102 9.83 -23.94 -21.51
C LEU A 102 10.13 -22.44 -21.66
N ASN A 103 9.32 -21.76 -22.46
CA ASN A 103 9.33 -20.30 -22.55
C ASN A 103 7.92 -19.76 -22.30
N THR A 104 7.83 -18.58 -21.68
CA THR A 104 6.56 -17.86 -21.51
C THR A 104 6.49 -16.73 -22.52
N TYR A 105 5.45 -16.73 -23.35
CA TYR A 105 5.18 -15.69 -24.33
C TYR A 105 4.07 -14.79 -23.80
N LEU A 106 4.38 -13.51 -23.61
CA LEU A 106 3.42 -12.50 -23.18
C LEU A 106 2.95 -11.67 -24.36
N VAL A 107 1.65 -11.42 -24.42
CA VAL A 107 1.04 -10.45 -25.33
C VAL A 107 0.06 -9.58 -24.55
N ARG A 108 -0.30 -8.42 -25.10
CA ARG A 108 -1.44 -7.66 -24.58
C ARG A 108 -2.75 -8.35 -24.97
N ASN A 109 -3.75 -8.28 -24.09
CA ASN A 109 -5.08 -8.77 -24.40
C ASN A 109 -5.69 -7.89 -25.52
N GLY A 110 -6.24 -8.52 -26.56
CA GLY A 110 -6.76 -7.82 -27.73
C GLY A 110 -8.05 -7.03 -27.48
N GLN A 111 -8.80 -7.35 -26.42
CA GLN A 111 -10.01 -6.65 -26.01
C GLN A 111 -9.71 -5.54 -24.99
N ASN A 112 -8.71 -5.76 -24.12
CA ASN A 112 -8.22 -4.75 -23.19
C ASN A 112 -6.69 -4.69 -23.24
N THR A 113 -6.15 -3.72 -23.96
CA THR A 113 -4.70 -3.57 -24.16
C THR A 113 -3.94 -3.13 -22.91
N GLU A 114 -4.62 -2.82 -21.81
CA GLU A 114 -4.01 -2.53 -20.51
C GLU A 114 -3.68 -3.81 -19.73
N LEU A 115 -4.17 -4.97 -20.18
CA LEU A 115 -3.95 -6.25 -19.51
C LEU A 115 -2.98 -7.14 -20.30
N LEU A 116 -2.04 -7.76 -19.59
CA LEU A 116 -1.20 -8.84 -20.12
C LEU A 116 -1.93 -10.18 -20.09
N GLN A 117 -1.67 -11.01 -21.08
CA GLN A 117 -1.98 -12.44 -21.08
C GLN A 117 -0.74 -13.21 -21.53
N GLY A 118 -0.58 -14.43 -21.04
CA GLY A 118 0.62 -15.24 -21.27
C GLY A 118 0.34 -16.66 -21.70
N MET A 119 1.28 -17.26 -22.40
CA MET A 119 1.27 -18.68 -22.69
C MET A 119 2.65 -19.27 -22.45
N VAL A 120 2.75 -20.22 -21.52
CA VAL A 120 3.94 -21.09 -21.41
C VAL A 120 3.85 -22.10 -22.53
N VAL A 121 4.93 -22.30 -23.28
CA VAL A 121 4.99 -23.27 -24.37
C VAL A 121 6.28 -24.06 -24.25
N SER A 122 6.18 -25.39 -24.29
CA SER A 122 7.35 -26.25 -24.46
C SER A 122 7.73 -26.35 -25.93
N SER A 123 9.02 -26.41 -26.26
CA SER A 123 9.52 -26.46 -27.64
C SER A 123 10.86 -27.21 -27.75
N GLY A 124 11.17 -27.74 -28.95
CA GLY A 124 12.34 -28.59 -29.16
C GLY A 124 12.17 -30.00 -28.55
N GLY A 125 13.25 -30.76 -28.40
CA GLY A 125 13.20 -32.09 -27.77
C GLY A 125 12.40 -33.15 -28.54
N SER A 126 12.09 -34.27 -27.86
CA SER A 126 11.25 -35.36 -28.37
C SER A 126 9.77 -35.10 -28.09
N VAL A 127 8.89 -35.78 -28.83
CA VAL A 127 7.44 -35.62 -28.70
C VAL A 127 6.89 -36.45 -27.54
N TYR A 128 5.95 -35.89 -26.76
CA TYR A 128 5.18 -36.68 -25.82
C TYR A 128 4.12 -37.53 -26.56
N PRO A 129 3.83 -38.76 -26.10
CA PRO A 129 2.70 -39.51 -26.61
C PRO A 129 1.39 -38.85 -26.17
N ASP A 130 0.35 -38.99 -26.99
CA ASP A 130 -1.01 -38.49 -26.79
C ASP A 130 -1.57 -38.63 -25.36
N LYS A 131 -1.38 -39.81 -24.76
CA LYS A 131 -1.85 -40.10 -23.39
C LYS A 131 -1.14 -39.20 -22.37
N ALA A 132 0.17 -38.99 -22.54
CA ALA A 132 0.96 -38.13 -21.67
C ALA A 132 0.50 -36.67 -21.77
N LEU A 133 0.34 -36.16 -22.99
CA LEU A 133 -0.13 -34.79 -23.23
C LEU A 133 -1.42 -34.49 -22.47
N ARG A 134 -2.40 -35.38 -22.58
CA ARG A 134 -3.71 -35.22 -21.93
C ARG A 134 -3.60 -35.28 -20.40
N LEU A 135 -2.79 -36.18 -19.85
CA LEU A 135 -2.64 -36.33 -18.40
C LEU A 135 -1.83 -35.20 -17.77
N ILE A 136 -0.70 -34.83 -18.38
CA ILE A 136 0.12 -33.69 -17.94
C ILE A 136 -0.73 -32.42 -17.93
N SER A 137 -1.43 -32.13 -19.04
CA SER A 137 -2.28 -30.94 -19.17
C SER A 137 -3.36 -30.85 -18.08
N ARG A 138 -3.96 -31.99 -17.71
CA ARG A 138 -4.99 -32.06 -16.67
C ARG A 138 -4.41 -31.83 -15.27
N ASP A 139 -3.18 -32.29 -15.03
CA ASP A 139 -2.59 -32.32 -13.70
C ASP A 139 -1.80 -31.03 -13.36
N ILE A 140 -1.60 -30.13 -14.34
CA ILE A 140 -1.04 -28.78 -14.13
C ILE A 140 -1.94 -27.96 -13.18
N LYS A 141 -1.31 -27.27 -12.22
CA LYS A 141 -1.99 -26.56 -11.12
C LYS A 141 -1.95 -25.04 -11.23
N THR A 142 -0.95 -24.49 -11.91
CA THR A 142 -0.80 -23.04 -12.07
C THR A 142 -1.10 -22.67 -13.52
N GLY A 143 -2.08 -21.79 -13.72
CA GLY A 143 -2.66 -21.52 -15.04
C GLY A 143 -3.48 -22.69 -15.58
N PHE A 144 -3.97 -22.52 -16.81
CA PHE A 144 -4.78 -23.54 -17.49
C PHE A 144 -3.90 -24.42 -18.37
N GLY A 145 -3.71 -25.69 -17.97
CA GLY A 145 -2.91 -26.64 -18.72
C GLY A 145 -3.53 -27.06 -20.05
N GLY A 146 -2.67 -27.30 -21.04
CA GLY A 146 -3.02 -27.68 -22.40
C GLY A 146 -1.84 -28.33 -23.15
N TYR A 147 -2.09 -28.72 -24.39
CA TYR A 147 -1.14 -29.45 -25.24
C TYR A 147 -1.27 -29.05 -26.70
N ILE A 148 -0.29 -29.44 -27.50
CA ILE A 148 -0.21 -29.16 -28.93
C ILE A 148 -0.10 -30.49 -29.68
N ASP A 149 -1.16 -30.87 -30.39
CA ASP A 149 -1.28 -32.14 -31.13
C ASP A 149 -1.24 -31.96 -32.67
N ASP A 150 -1.44 -30.72 -33.15
CA ASP A 150 -1.41 -30.36 -34.58
C ASP A 150 -0.19 -29.48 -34.97
N GLY A 151 0.67 -29.17 -33.99
CA GLY A 151 1.84 -28.30 -34.15
C GLY A 151 1.53 -26.80 -34.31
N LYS A 152 0.26 -26.39 -34.27
CA LYS A 152 -0.17 -25.00 -34.54
C LYS A 152 -1.04 -24.42 -33.44
N THR A 153 -1.75 -25.26 -32.72
CA THR A 153 -2.79 -24.86 -31.80
C THR A 153 -2.55 -25.44 -30.41
N ALA A 154 -2.61 -24.60 -29.40
CA ALA A 154 -2.68 -25.03 -28.02
C ALA A 154 -4.14 -25.38 -27.68
N THR A 155 -4.36 -26.61 -27.24
CA THR A 155 -5.66 -27.15 -26.84
C THR A 155 -5.65 -27.44 -25.35
N GLY A 156 -6.59 -26.87 -24.60
CA GLY A 156 -6.72 -27.05 -23.16
C GLY A 156 -7.03 -28.48 -22.74
N ALA A 157 -6.75 -28.80 -21.48
CA ALA A 157 -7.22 -30.03 -20.84
C ALA A 157 -8.73 -30.21 -21.06
N LEU A 158 -9.14 -31.43 -21.41
CA LEU A 158 -10.54 -31.78 -21.77
C LEU A 158 -11.13 -30.93 -22.92
N ARG A 159 -10.29 -30.29 -23.75
CA ARG A 159 -10.69 -29.38 -24.85
C ARG A 159 -11.51 -28.17 -24.37
N SER A 160 -11.26 -27.72 -23.15
CA SER A 160 -11.94 -26.56 -22.54
C SER A 160 -11.67 -25.23 -23.25
N TRP A 161 -10.53 -25.12 -23.94
CA TRP A 161 -10.15 -23.94 -24.74
C TRP A 161 -9.26 -24.36 -25.91
N LYS A 162 -9.16 -23.52 -26.94
CA LYS A 162 -8.31 -23.74 -28.10
C LYS A 162 -7.82 -22.40 -28.65
N ILE A 163 -6.50 -22.20 -28.74
CA ILE A 163 -5.89 -20.95 -29.17
C ILE A 163 -4.70 -21.22 -30.11
N LEU A 164 -4.60 -20.47 -31.20
CA LEU A 164 -3.44 -20.54 -32.10
C LEU A 164 -2.18 -20.04 -31.39
N LEU A 165 -1.07 -20.76 -31.54
CA LEU A 165 0.23 -20.37 -30.97
C LEU A 165 0.69 -19.01 -31.52
N SER A 166 0.40 -18.75 -32.81
CA SER A 166 0.73 -17.48 -33.47
C SER A 166 0.06 -16.27 -32.83
N SER A 167 -1.07 -16.43 -32.14
CA SER A 167 -1.73 -15.33 -31.41
C SER A 167 -0.93 -14.84 -30.21
N TYR A 168 0.01 -15.64 -29.71
CA TYR A 168 0.98 -15.27 -28.68
C TYR A 168 2.38 -15.04 -29.26
N GLY A 169 2.52 -15.04 -30.60
CA GLY A 169 3.81 -15.09 -31.29
C GLY A 169 4.69 -16.29 -30.89
N ALA A 170 4.06 -17.36 -30.37
CA ALA A 170 4.74 -18.59 -29.99
C ALA A 170 4.80 -19.55 -31.19
N THR A 171 5.84 -20.38 -31.20
CA THR A 171 5.99 -21.48 -32.16
C THR A 171 6.43 -22.74 -31.45
N SER A 172 5.87 -23.88 -31.82
CA SER A 172 6.25 -25.19 -31.29
C SER A 172 5.97 -26.32 -32.30
N GLY A 173 6.13 -27.57 -31.89
CA GLY A 173 5.83 -28.76 -32.68
C GLY A 173 4.63 -29.54 -32.13
N ASN A 174 4.29 -30.63 -32.82
CA ASN A 174 3.38 -31.64 -32.27
C ASN A 174 4.06 -32.36 -31.09
N GLY A 175 3.31 -32.69 -30.04
CA GLY A 175 3.83 -33.43 -28.89
C GLY A 175 4.33 -32.55 -27.76
N HIS A 176 3.84 -31.30 -27.67
CA HIS A 176 4.30 -30.29 -26.73
C HIS A 176 3.20 -29.84 -25.76
N ILE A 177 3.60 -29.24 -24.65
CA ILE A 177 2.72 -28.75 -23.59
C ILE A 177 2.58 -27.23 -23.73
N ALA A 178 1.38 -26.74 -23.44
CA ALA A 178 1.08 -25.32 -23.32
C ALA A 178 0.38 -25.04 -21.99
N VAL A 179 0.60 -23.87 -21.41
CA VAL A 179 -0.15 -23.40 -20.23
C VAL A 179 -0.61 -21.98 -20.49
N LEU A 180 -1.92 -21.75 -20.44
CA LEU A 180 -2.47 -20.42 -20.54
C LEU A 180 -2.42 -19.74 -19.17
N LEU A 181 -1.77 -18.58 -19.13
CA LEU A 181 -1.81 -17.63 -18.01
C LEU A 181 -2.79 -16.53 -18.42
N SER A 182 -4.02 -16.59 -17.91
CA SER A 182 -5.06 -15.62 -18.25
C SER A 182 -4.72 -14.22 -17.72
N THR A 183 -5.46 -13.22 -18.19
CA THR A 183 -5.34 -11.85 -17.67
C THR A 183 -5.53 -11.81 -16.16
N ASP A 184 -6.52 -12.53 -15.64
CA ASP A 184 -6.85 -12.60 -14.21
C ASP A 184 -5.71 -13.24 -13.39
N GLU A 185 -5.13 -14.32 -13.90
CA GLU A 185 -3.99 -15.01 -13.26
C GLU A 185 -2.75 -14.09 -13.16
N LEU A 186 -2.54 -13.23 -14.18
CA LEU A 186 -1.43 -12.29 -14.24
C LEU A 186 -1.70 -10.97 -13.49
N SER A 187 -2.94 -10.48 -13.44
CA SER A 187 -3.32 -9.30 -12.68
C SER A 187 -3.38 -9.57 -11.17
N GLY A 188 -3.90 -10.73 -10.74
CA GLY A 188 -3.91 -11.09 -9.32
C GLY A 188 -2.51 -11.18 -8.70
N ALA A 189 -1.47 -11.46 -9.50
CA ALA A 189 -0.07 -11.45 -9.05
C ALA A 189 0.46 -10.03 -8.73
N GLN A 190 -0.21 -8.98 -9.21
CA GLN A 190 0.09 -7.59 -8.87
C GLN A 190 -0.46 -7.25 -7.47
N GLU A 191 -1.68 -7.68 -7.16
CA GLU A 191 -2.39 -7.31 -5.93
C GLU A 191 -1.77 -7.88 -4.64
N ASP A 192 -1.11 -9.05 -4.71
CA ASP A 192 -0.45 -9.66 -3.54
C ASP A 192 0.76 -8.83 -3.02
N ASN A 193 1.26 -7.87 -3.79
CA ASN A 193 2.39 -7.02 -3.39
C ASN A 193 1.97 -5.65 -2.81
N ASP A 194 0.69 -5.29 -2.79
CA ASP A 194 0.20 -3.95 -2.45
C ASP A 194 -0.45 -3.87 -1.05
N ARG A 195 0.12 -4.60 -0.06
CA ARG A 195 -0.41 -4.63 1.31
C ARG A 195 0.59 -4.11 2.31
N LEU A 196 0.22 -3.05 3.04
CA LEU A 196 0.91 -2.65 4.27
C LEU A 196 0.45 -3.58 5.42
N TYR A 197 1.08 -4.75 5.53
CA TYR A 197 0.80 -5.72 6.59
C TYR A 197 1.85 -5.64 7.69
N ARG A 198 1.52 -5.04 8.84
CA ARG A 198 2.45 -4.92 9.97
C ARG A 198 1.84 -5.39 11.28
N PHE A 199 2.41 -6.47 11.81
CA PHE A 199 2.29 -6.88 13.21
C PHE A 199 3.63 -6.63 13.90
N GLN A 200 3.60 -6.44 15.21
CA GLN A 200 4.83 -6.33 15.99
C GLN A 200 5.63 -7.64 15.91
N VAL A 201 6.90 -7.54 15.53
CA VAL A 201 7.85 -8.67 15.58
C VAL A 201 8.72 -8.52 16.82
N ASN A 202 8.49 -9.39 17.82
CA ASN A 202 9.23 -9.35 19.09
C ASN A 202 10.71 -9.65 18.89
N GLY A 203 11.58 -8.90 19.58
CA GLY A 203 13.04 -9.06 19.48
C GLY A 203 13.66 -8.58 18.15
N ARG A 204 12.87 -8.02 17.22
CA ARG A 204 13.33 -7.53 15.91
C ARG A 204 12.90 -6.08 15.64
N PRO A 205 13.55 -5.08 16.26
CA PRO A 205 13.17 -3.67 16.11
C PRO A 205 13.33 -3.14 14.67
N ASP A 206 14.24 -3.73 13.90
CA ASP A 206 14.45 -3.46 12.48
C ASP A 206 13.17 -3.70 11.66
N LEU A 207 12.47 -4.80 11.94
CA LEU A 207 11.24 -5.17 11.23
C LEU A 207 10.03 -4.32 11.63
N ASN A 208 10.14 -3.57 12.73
CA ASN A 208 9.09 -2.67 13.22
C ASN A 208 9.35 -1.21 12.81
N LYS A 209 10.40 -0.94 12.01
CA LYS A 209 10.76 0.40 11.52
C LYS A 209 10.46 0.56 10.04
N MET A 210 10.12 1.79 9.65
CA MET A 210 10.07 2.17 8.24
C MET A 210 11.42 2.69 7.80
N HIS A 211 11.88 2.25 6.63
CA HIS A 211 13.12 2.74 6.00
C HIS A 211 12.87 3.76 4.89
N THR A 212 11.60 4.06 4.61
CA THR A 212 11.17 5.05 3.62
C THR A 212 9.92 5.77 4.13
N ALA A 213 9.60 6.91 3.51
CA ALA A 213 8.35 7.62 3.77
C ALA A 213 7.15 6.80 3.30
N ILE A 214 6.02 6.94 3.99
CA ILE A 214 4.71 6.51 3.47
C ILE A 214 4.01 7.76 2.95
N ASP A 215 3.64 7.74 1.68
CA ASP A 215 2.66 8.65 1.12
C ASP A 215 1.26 8.06 1.34
N MET A 216 0.37 8.82 1.96
CA MET A 216 -1.02 8.39 2.19
C MET A 216 -1.94 8.70 1.01
N GLY A 217 -1.48 9.39 -0.03
CA GLY A 217 -2.28 9.70 -1.22
C GLY A 217 -3.54 10.53 -0.91
N GLY A 218 -3.50 11.38 0.12
CA GLY A 218 -4.65 12.13 0.62
C GLY A 218 -5.60 11.35 1.52
N ASN A 219 -5.27 10.12 1.90
CA ASN A 219 -6.07 9.31 2.82
C ASN A 219 -5.78 9.61 4.30
N ASN A 220 -6.69 9.14 5.15
CA ASN A 220 -6.68 9.40 6.58
C ASN A 220 -5.77 8.43 7.36
N LEU A 221 -5.18 8.92 8.45
CA LEU A 221 -4.62 8.11 9.54
C LEU A 221 -5.57 8.18 10.74
N ASN A 222 -6.31 7.11 11.01
CA ASN A 222 -7.32 7.07 12.08
C ASN A 222 -6.81 6.32 13.32
N SER A 223 -7.25 6.75 14.51
CA SER A 223 -7.00 6.08 15.79
C SER A 223 -5.51 5.88 16.14
N VAL A 224 -4.66 6.85 15.79
CA VAL A 224 -3.24 6.83 16.16
C VAL A 224 -3.08 7.21 17.63
N GLY A 225 -2.35 6.40 18.40
CA GLY A 225 -2.09 6.67 19.82
C GLY A 225 -1.12 7.84 20.05
N THR A 226 0.04 7.82 19.40
CA THR A 226 1.07 8.88 19.52
C THR A 226 1.76 9.09 18.18
N ILE A 227 2.00 10.36 17.83
CA ILE A 227 2.83 10.77 16.69
C ILE A 227 4.02 11.56 17.27
N ASN A 228 5.22 10.97 17.21
CA ASN A 228 6.47 11.63 17.60
C ASN A 228 7.26 11.97 16.34
N GLY A 229 7.27 13.25 15.95
CA GLY A 229 8.00 13.75 14.78
C GLY A 229 8.81 15.00 15.10
N GLN A 230 9.87 15.23 14.34
CA GLN A 230 10.71 16.44 14.49
C GLN A 230 10.05 17.67 13.86
N THR A 231 9.25 17.48 12.81
CA THR A 231 8.54 18.55 12.09
C THR A 231 7.15 18.08 11.70
N GLY A 232 6.21 19.02 11.59
CA GLY A 232 4.86 18.79 11.10
C GLY A 232 4.40 19.98 10.27
N THR A 233 3.85 19.73 9.09
CA THR A 233 3.29 20.76 8.22
C THR A 233 1.84 20.43 7.95
N PHE A 234 0.93 21.32 8.33
CA PHE A 234 -0.51 21.14 8.18
C PHE A 234 -1.04 22.26 7.29
N SER A 235 -1.74 21.90 6.22
CA SER A 235 -2.40 22.86 5.32
C SER A 235 -3.79 23.30 5.82
N GLY A 236 -4.33 22.58 6.79
CA GLY A 236 -5.64 22.83 7.39
C GLY A 236 -5.57 23.04 8.90
N ASN A 237 -6.69 22.76 9.57
CA ASN A 237 -6.83 22.97 11.01
C ASN A 237 -6.07 21.92 11.82
N VAL A 238 -5.50 22.35 12.94
CA VAL A 238 -4.98 21.47 14.00
C VAL A 238 -5.86 21.64 15.23
N SER A 239 -6.67 20.62 15.54
CA SER A 239 -7.57 20.62 16.69
C SER A 239 -7.09 19.66 17.76
N GLY A 240 -6.95 20.15 19.00
CA GLY A 240 -6.61 19.33 20.17
C GLY A 240 -7.21 19.92 21.43
N SER A 241 -7.38 19.10 22.47
CA SER A 241 -7.89 19.55 23.76
C SER A 241 -6.85 20.39 24.52
N ASN A 242 -5.57 20.00 24.45
CA ASN A 242 -4.45 20.72 25.07
C ASN A 242 -3.30 20.87 24.07
N GLY A 243 -2.82 22.10 23.88
CA GLY A 243 -1.63 22.41 23.10
C GLY A 243 -0.53 22.98 23.99
N ILE A 244 0.67 22.41 23.93
CA ILE A 244 1.84 22.91 24.67
C ILE A 244 2.92 23.26 23.64
N PHE A 245 3.27 24.54 23.57
CA PHE A 245 4.36 25.06 22.75
C PHE A 245 5.45 25.60 23.66
N THR A 246 6.67 25.05 23.57
CA THR A 246 7.81 25.41 24.44
C THR A 246 8.68 26.53 23.85
N SER A 247 8.34 27.01 22.66
CA SER A 247 9.05 28.06 21.94
C SER A 247 8.03 29.00 21.28
N ASN A 248 8.40 29.63 20.17
CA ASN A 248 7.57 30.63 19.51
C ASN A 248 6.33 30.01 18.84
N VAL A 249 5.20 30.71 18.98
CA VAL A 249 3.98 30.49 18.19
C VAL A 249 3.76 31.76 17.38
N SER A 250 3.84 31.64 16.06
CA SER A 250 3.66 32.77 15.12
C SER A 250 2.53 32.48 14.15
N GLY A 251 1.64 33.45 13.95
CA GLY A 251 0.57 33.40 12.98
C GLY A 251 0.10 34.81 12.63
N ALA A 252 -0.63 34.94 11.52
CA ALA A 252 -1.19 36.23 11.13
C ALA A 252 -2.25 36.73 12.12
N ASN A 253 -3.01 35.81 12.71
CA ASN A 253 -4.07 36.09 13.69
C ASN A 253 -4.06 35.02 14.79
N GLY A 254 -4.47 35.42 16.00
CA GLY A 254 -4.69 34.51 17.12
C GLY A 254 -5.93 34.96 17.89
N SER A 255 -6.82 34.03 18.22
CA SER A 255 -8.02 34.30 19.00
C SER A 255 -8.04 33.41 20.24
N PHE A 256 -7.93 34.03 21.41
CA PHE A 256 -8.05 33.36 22.70
C PHE A 256 -9.38 33.80 23.33
N THR A 257 -10.31 32.85 23.51
CA THR A 257 -11.66 33.15 24.03
C THR A 257 -11.73 33.18 25.56
N GLN A 258 -10.69 32.70 26.22
CA GLN A 258 -10.55 32.69 27.67
C GLN A 258 -9.38 33.61 28.07
N ASN A 259 -8.67 33.27 29.14
CA ASN A 259 -7.60 34.11 29.68
C ASN A 259 -6.31 33.99 28.86
N ILE A 260 -5.58 35.10 28.78
CA ILE A 260 -4.18 35.14 28.32
C ILE A 260 -3.31 35.51 29.52
N THR A 261 -2.40 34.62 29.91
CA THR A 261 -1.41 34.87 30.96
C THR A 261 -0.02 35.00 30.32
N ALA A 262 0.56 36.20 30.34
CA ALA A 262 1.89 36.46 29.81
C ALA A 262 2.90 36.66 30.94
N GLY A 263 3.97 35.86 30.97
CA GLY A 263 5.01 35.97 32.00
C GLY A 263 5.95 37.18 31.85
N ALA A 264 5.89 37.89 30.72
CA ALA A 264 6.76 39.02 30.43
C ALA A 264 5.97 40.22 29.90
N GLN A 265 5.76 40.31 28.58
CA GLN A 265 5.20 41.49 27.94
C GLN A 265 4.09 41.09 26.97
N VAL A 266 3.05 41.92 26.89
CA VAL A 266 2.06 41.90 25.82
C VAL A 266 2.31 43.14 24.97
N LYS A 267 2.63 42.93 23.69
CA LYS A 267 2.93 44.01 22.73
C LYS A 267 1.98 43.91 21.55
N GLY A 268 1.47 45.05 21.10
CA GLY A 268 0.66 45.16 19.89
C GLY A 268 0.55 46.62 19.48
N ALA A 269 0.17 46.87 18.22
CA ALA A 269 -0.15 48.22 17.76
C ALA A 269 -1.31 48.84 18.58
N THR A 270 -2.19 47.99 19.11
CA THR A 270 -3.26 48.37 20.04
C THR A 270 -3.45 47.23 21.04
N VAL A 271 -3.55 47.58 22.32
CA VAL A 271 -3.99 46.67 23.39
C VAL A 271 -5.27 47.26 23.95
N ARG A 272 -6.41 46.61 23.66
CA ARG A 272 -7.73 47.04 24.12
C ARG A 272 -8.20 46.14 25.25
N ALA A 273 -8.61 46.74 26.35
CA ALA A 273 -9.35 46.08 27.42
C ALA A 273 -10.78 46.64 27.43
N ASP A 274 -11.78 45.76 27.36
CA ASP A 274 -13.20 46.16 27.40
C ASP A 274 -13.73 46.36 28.83
N SER A 275 -12.94 45.99 29.84
CA SER A 275 -13.23 46.15 31.26
C SER A 275 -12.03 46.85 31.93
N ASP A 276 -11.64 46.42 33.11
CA ASP A 276 -10.60 47.09 33.90
C ASP A 276 -9.17 46.75 33.46
N ILE A 277 -8.28 47.72 33.67
CA ILE A 277 -6.82 47.52 33.64
C ILE A 277 -6.30 47.71 35.07
N SER A 278 -5.80 46.63 35.67
CA SER A 278 -5.11 46.68 36.97
C SER A 278 -3.60 46.56 36.76
N ALA A 279 -2.86 47.63 37.08
CA ALA A 279 -1.41 47.67 36.98
C ALA A 279 -0.78 47.66 38.38
N GLY A 280 0.08 46.68 38.67
CA GLY A 280 0.78 46.60 39.96
C GLY A 280 1.94 47.59 40.12
N ARG A 281 2.27 48.36 39.07
CA ARG A 281 3.36 49.35 39.03
C ARG A 281 2.88 50.61 38.29
N ASN A 282 3.67 51.11 37.34
CA ASN A 282 3.40 52.35 36.63
C ASN A 282 2.51 52.12 35.39
N ILE A 283 1.68 53.11 35.07
CA ILE A 283 1.07 53.28 33.76
C ILE A 283 1.78 54.45 33.08
N THR A 284 2.32 54.26 31.88
CA THR A 284 3.04 55.28 31.14
C THR A 284 2.45 55.41 29.74
N ALA A 285 2.00 56.61 29.40
CA ALA A 285 1.51 56.96 28.08
C ALA A 285 2.39 58.07 27.50
N THR A 286 2.77 57.94 26.23
CA THR A 286 3.61 58.92 25.52
C THR A 286 2.79 60.04 24.87
N ASN A 287 1.46 59.89 24.80
CA ASN A 287 0.56 60.87 24.20
C ASN A 287 -0.44 61.40 25.24
N GLU A 288 -1.49 60.63 25.54
CA GLU A 288 -2.57 61.08 26.41
C GLU A 288 -3.08 59.93 27.30
N VAL A 289 -3.54 60.26 28.50
CA VAL A 289 -4.37 59.40 29.35
C VAL A 289 -5.74 60.03 29.47
N SER A 290 -6.74 59.42 28.83
CA SER A 290 -8.12 59.93 28.81
C SER A 290 -9.06 58.96 29.53
N GLY A 291 -9.95 59.51 30.36
CA GLY A 291 -10.94 58.75 31.11
C GLY A 291 -11.96 59.70 31.76
N ALA A 292 -13.12 59.16 32.15
CA ALA A 292 -14.18 59.98 32.77
C ALA A 292 -13.73 60.66 34.07
N THR A 293 -12.83 60.01 34.83
CA THR A 293 -12.25 60.52 36.07
C THR A 293 -10.81 60.02 36.20
N VAL A 294 -9.92 60.89 36.68
CA VAL A 294 -8.59 60.50 37.17
C VAL A 294 -8.54 60.72 38.68
N LYS A 295 -8.49 59.62 39.44
CA LYS A 295 -8.41 59.64 40.90
C LYS A 295 -7.02 59.21 41.37
N ALA A 296 -6.30 60.10 42.05
CA ALA A 296 -5.05 59.79 42.73
C ALA A 296 -5.31 59.64 44.24
N THR A 297 -4.79 58.57 44.85
CA THR A 297 -4.79 58.39 46.32
C THR A 297 -3.69 59.19 47.01
N GLY A 298 -2.66 59.57 46.26
CA GLY A 298 -1.62 60.51 46.65
C GLY A 298 -1.71 61.80 45.83
N ASN A 299 -0.55 62.39 45.55
CA ASN A 299 -0.48 63.65 44.82
C ASN A 299 -0.68 63.46 43.31
N LEU A 300 -1.47 64.35 42.70
CA LEU A 300 -1.46 64.57 41.25
C LEU A 300 -0.48 65.70 40.95
N SER A 301 0.58 65.40 40.19
CA SER A 301 1.61 66.37 39.80
C SER A 301 1.63 66.53 38.29
N ALA A 302 1.58 67.78 37.82
CA ALA A 302 1.73 68.14 36.41
C ALA A 302 2.99 69.00 36.26
N GLY A 303 3.90 68.59 35.36
CA GLY A 303 5.07 69.41 35.02
C GLY A 303 4.75 70.59 34.09
N GLY A 304 3.56 70.58 33.48
CA GLY A 304 3.04 71.65 32.63
C GLY A 304 1.92 72.43 33.30
N VAL A 305 0.86 72.73 32.55
CA VAL A 305 -0.32 73.46 33.03
C VAL A 305 -1.50 72.51 33.29
N LEU A 306 -2.32 72.82 34.30
CA LEU A 306 -3.60 72.15 34.51
C LEU A 306 -4.71 73.00 33.89
N GLN A 307 -5.28 72.52 32.79
CA GLN A 307 -6.43 73.16 32.15
C GLN A 307 -7.72 72.67 32.80
N LEU A 308 -8.55 73.60 33.29
CA LEU A 308 -9.84 73.30 33.90
C LEU A 308 -10.96 73.59 32.91
N ASP A 309 -11.65 72.56 32.42
CA ASP A 309 -12.65 72.76 31.37
C ASP A 309 -14.00 73.29 31.89
N ARG A 310 -14.30 73.08 33.18
CA ARG A 310 -15.56 73.51 33.79
C ARG A 310 -15.55 75.02 34.03
N ILE A 311 -16.47 75.73 33.38
CA ILE A 311 -16.77 77.14 33.64
C ILE A 311 -17.91 77.22 34.68
N ASN A 312 -17.71 78.01 35.73
CA ASN A 312 -18.72 78.32 36.75
C ASN A 312 -18.80 79.84 36.98
N VAL A 313 -19.84 80.29 37.70
CA VAL A 313 -20.06 81.69 38.06
C VAL A 313 -19.90 81.85 39.57
N ALA A 314 -19.13 82.86 40.00
CA ALA A 314 -18.94 83.15 41.41
C ALA A 314 -20.27 83.49 42.11
N GLY A 315 -20.43 83.04 43.36
CA GLY A 315 -21.65 83.26 44.15
C GLY A 315 -22.80 82.26 43.88
N ILE A 316 -22.61 81.30 42.97
CA ILE A 316 -23.57 80.21 42.72
C ILE A 316 -23.23 79.00 43.60
N ALA A 317 -24.27 78.30 44.07
CA ALA A 317 -24.16 77.06 44.83
C ALA A 317 -23.30 76.02 44.09
N CYS A 318 -22.48 75.27 44.84
CA CYS A 318 -21.52 74.31 44.30
C CYS A 318 -21.38 73.10 45.22
N TYR A 319 -21.15 71.92 44.66
CA TYR A 319 -20.95 70.71 45.46
C TYR A 319 -20.10 69.69 44.70
N PRO A 320 -19.20 68.95 45.38
CA PRO A 320 -18.80 69.11 46.79
C PRO A 320 -17.87 70.31 47.03
N ASN A 321 -17.78 70.75 48.29
CA ASN A 321 -16.76 71.70 48.73
C ASN A 321 -15.34 71.18 48.38
N GLY A 322 -14.46 72.08 47.95
CA GLY A 322 -13.09 71.79 47.54
C GLY A 322 -12.89 71.61 46.03
N GLN A 323 -13.95 71.61 45.22
CA GLN A 323 -13.82 71.61 43.76
C GLN A 323 -13.13 72.88 43.25
N ILE A 324 -12.23 72.69 42.28
CA ILE A 324 -11.52 73.77 41.58
C ILE A 324 -12.02 73.82 40.13
N SER A 325 -12.37 75.02 39.65
CA SER A 325 -12.87 75.27 38.29
C SER A 325 -12.41 76.66 37.82
N ARG A 326 -12.96 77.18 36.72
CA ARG A 326 -12.66 78.54 36.25
C ARG A 326 -13.91 79.38 35.96
N ASP A 327 -13.75 80.69 35.90
CA ASP A 327 -14.76 81.59 35.31
C ASP A 327 -14.62 81.69 33.78
N ALA A 328 -15.49 82.47 33.14
CA ALA A 328 -15.48 82.64 31.68
C ALA A 328 -14.20 83.34 31.14
N ASN A 329 -13.49 84.07 31.98
CA ASN A 329 -12.23 84.76 31.65
C ASN A 329 -10.98 83.94 32.00
N GLY A 330 -11.15 82.78 32.63
CA GLY A 330 -10.06 81.89 33.04
C GLY A 330 -9.57 82.05 34.48
N GLY A 331 -10.22 82.88 35.30
CA GLY A 331 -9.90 83.03 36.72
C GLY A 331 -10.24 81.77 37.51
N VAL A 332 -9.38 81.36 38.46
CA VAL A 332 -9.59 80.15 39.28
C VAL A 332 -10.74 80.37 40.27
N LEU A 333 -11.67 79.43 40.31
CA LEU A 333 -12.77 79.39 41.28
C LEU A 333 -12.63 78.16 42.19
N SER A 334 -12.88 78.35 43.48
CA SER A 334 -12.87 77.28 44.49
C SER A 334 -14.22 77.22 45.21
N CYS A 335 -14.82 76.03 45.26
CA CYS A 335 -16.05 75.81 46.02
C CYS A 335 -15.73 75.70 47.53
N GLN A 336 -16.21 76.64 48.35
CA GLN A 336 -15.88 76.70 49.78
C GLN A 336 -17.06 76.37 50.70
N SER A 337 -18.27 76.79 50.33
CA SER A 337 -19.50 76.59 51.11
C SER A 337 -20.68 76.52 50.15
N GLY A 338 -21.06 75.29 49.79
CA GLY A 338 -22.12 74.98 48.82
C GLY A 338 -23.50 75.49 49.16
#